data_AF-A0A965S160-F1
#
_entry.id   AF-A0A965S160-F1
#
_cell.length_a   1.000
_cell.length_b   1.000
_cell.length_c   1.000
_cell.angle_alpha   90.00
_cell.angle_beta   90.00
_cell.angle_gamma   90.00
#
_symmetry.space_group_name_H-M   'P 1'
#
loop_
_entity.id
_entity.type
_entity.pdbx_description
1 polymer ?
#
loop_
_entity_poly.entity_id
_entity_poly.type
_entity_poly.pdbx_seq_one_letter_code
_entity_poly.pdbx_strand_id
1 'polypeptide(L)'
;MKKTPNEKISDALDIPYYEKSSQEYSVTPVVEKQEDSIDDDYLYARENLKHFIEKGKEAMDEIIHLAKEVESPRAYEVVGQLIKTLSETNKDLLDLSKKVKELKQKDEEKQP
;
A
#
# COMPACT_ATOMS: atom_id res chain seq x y z
N MET A 1 1.99 6.73 47.22
CA MET A 1 1.97 5.59 46.27
C MET A 1 3.25 5.61 45.45
N LYS A 2 3.85 4.45 45.11
CA LYS A 2 5.07 4.40 44.30
C LYS A 2 4.70 4.54 42.83
N LYS A 3 5.36 5.44 42.08
CA LYS A 3 5.17 5.58 40.63
C LYS A 3 5.52 4.28 39.90
N THR A 4 4.72 3.91 38.90
CA THR A 4 4.93 2.73 38.07
C THR A 4 6.18 2.91 37.18
N PRO A 5 6.77 1.82 36.65
CA PRO A 5 7.91 1.93 35.73
C PRO A 5 7.62 2.84 34.54
N ASN A 6 6.41 2.80 33.97
CA ASN A 6 6.05 3.62 32.81
C ASN A 6 5.91 5.10 33.16
N GLU A 7 5.37 5.44 34.33
CA GLU A 7 5.31 6.83 34.81
C GLU A 7 6.71 7.41 34.99
N LYS A 8 7.66 6.62 35.52
CA LYS A 8 9.07 7.06 35.67
C LYS A 8 9.76 7.28 34.33
N ILE A 9 9.47 6.45 33.33
CA ILE A 9 10.00 6.61 31.98
C ILE A 9 9.42 7.89 31.34
N SER A 10 8.13 8.15 31.54
CA SER A 10 7.48 9.38 31.06
C SER A 10 8.09 10.63 31.68
N ASP A 11 8.28 10.62 33.00
CA ASP A 11 8.93 11.73 33.74
C ASP A 11 10.37 11.98 33.25
N ALA A 12 11.13 10.93 32.97
CA ALA A 12 12.52 11.06 32.51
C ALA A 12 12.63 11.62 31.07
N LEU A 13 11.57 11.46 30.28
CA LEU A 13 11.50 11.91 28.90
C LEU A 13 10.75 13.25 28.75
N ASP A 14 10.32 13.87 29.86
CA ASP A 14 9.52 15.10 29.90
C ASP A 14 8.30 15.07 28.98
N ILE A 15 7.70 13.88 28.83
CA ILE A 15 6.48 13.68 28.06
C ILE A 15 5.30 13.38 28.98
N PRO A 16 4.10 13.88 28.67
CA PRO A 16 2.89 13.54 29.43
C PRO A 16 2.59 12.05 29.34
N TYR A 17 2.39 11.40 30.49
CA TYR A 17 2.01 10.00 30.55
C TYR A 17 0.53 9.85 30.21
N TYR A 18 0.24 9.20 29.09
CA TYR A 18 -1.12 8.78 28.76
C TYR A 18 -1.25 7.29 29.06
N GLU A 19 -2.20 6.92 29.94
CA GLU A 19 -2.58 5.52 30.08
C GLU A 19 -3.01 5.00 28.71
N LYS A 20 -2.47 3.84 28.33
CA LYS A 20 -2.74 3.22 27.04
C LYS A 20 -4.22 2.82 27.02
N SER A 21 -5.06 3.72 26.50
CA SER A 21 -6.44 3.41 26.11
C SER A 21 -6.38 2.21 25.18
N SER A 22 -7.12 1.15 25.53
CA SER A 22 -7.36 0.01 24.66
C SER A 22 -8.17 0.47 23.46
N GLN A 23 -7.54 1.17 22.53
CA GLN A 23 -8.08 1.28 21.19
C GLN A 23 -8.01 -0.12 20.60
N GLU A 24 -9.16 -0.67 20.24
CA GLU A 24 -9.26 -1.87 19.42
C GLU A 24 -8.52 -1.58 18.12
N TYR A 25 -7.26 -2.00 18.04
CA TYR A 25 -6.62 -2.17 16.74
C TYR A 25 -7.44 -3.26 16.05
N SER A 26 -8.13 -2.92 14.96
CA SER A 26 -8.73 -3.91 14.08
C SER A 26 -7.60 -4.80 13.59
N VAL A 27 -7.41 -5.94 14.25
CA VAL A 27 -6.59 -7.02 13.76
C VAL A 27 -7.20 -7.39 12.41
N THR A 28 -6.52 -7.01 11.33
CA THR A 28 -6.72 -7.65 10.03
C THR A 28 -6.74 -9.16 10.30
N PRO A 29 -7.77 -9.89 9.84
CA PRO A 29 -7.87 -11.31 10.14
C PRO A 29 -6.56 -11.98 9.77
N VAL A 30 -6.03 -12.76 10.70
CA VAL A 30 -4.92 -13.68 10.45
C VAL A 30 -5.39 -14.54 9.29
N VAL A 31 -4.82 -14.28 8.11
CA VAL A 31 -5.06 -15.11 6.92
C VAL A 31 -4.53 -16.48 7.31
N GLU A 32 -5.47 -17.40 7.56
CA GLU A 32 -5.16 -18.83 7.66
C GLU A 32 -4.29 -19.17 6.45
N LYS A 33 -3.23 -19.92 6.71
CA LYS A 33 -2.25 -20.37 5.73
C LYS A 33 -2.97 -21.26 4.69
N GLN A 34 -3.69 -20.63 3.76
CA GLN A 34 -4.12 -21.25 2.53
C GLN A 34 -2.84 -21.59 1.78
N GLU A 35 -2.78 -22.77 1.17
CA GLU A 35 -1.69 -23.06 0.23
C GLU A 35 -1.70 -21.94 -0.81
N ASP A 36 -0.76 -20.99 -0.70
CA ASP A 36 -0.64 -19.85 -1.61
C ASP A 36 -0.38 -20.40 -3.01
N SER A 37 -1.47 -20.57 -3.77
CA SER A 37 -1.36 -20.96 -5.16
C SER A 37 -0.87 -19.75 -5.94
N ILE A 38 -0.10 -19.99 -7.00
CA ILE A 38 0.34 -18.93 -7.92
C ILE A 38 -0.86 -18.11 -8.44
N ASP A 39 -2.04 -18.73 -8.49
CA ASP A 39 -3.28 -18.08 -8.89
C ASP A 39 -3.84 -17.14 -7.82
N ASP A 40 -3.75 -17.50 -6.54
CA ASP A 40 -4.19 -16.64 -5.44
C ASP A 40 -3.28 -15.41 -5.30
N ASP A 41 -1.96 -15.62 -5.36
CA ASP A 41 -0.98 -14.53 -5.37
C ASP A 41 -1.19 -13.59 -6.57
N TYR A 42 -1.47 -14.15 -7.74
CA TYR A 42 -1.81 -13.38 -8.92
C TYR A 42 -3.07 -12.54 -8.74
N LEU A 43 -4.15 -13.15 -8.25
CA LEU A 43 -5.41 -12.45 -8.02
C LEU A 43 -5.22 -11.32 -7.01
N TYR A 44 -4.54 -11.59 -5.90
CA TYR A 44 -4.24 -10.60 -4.87
C TYR A 44 -3.40 -9.45 -5.42
N ALA A 45 -2.30 -9.74 -6.13
CA ALA A 45 -1.46 -8.72 -6.75
C ALA A 45 -2.24 -7.89 -7.78
N ARG A 46 -3.09 -8.54 -8.59
CA ARG A 46 -3.91 -7.88 -9.61
C ARG A 46 -4.94 -6.94 -8.99
N GLU A 47 -5.62 -7.37 -7.93
CA GLU A 47 -6.59 -6.53 -7.21
C GLU A 47 -5.91 -5.34 -6.55
N ASN A 48 -4.76 -5.55 -5.91
CA ASN A 48 -3.99 -4.47 -5.30
C ASN A 48 -3.55 -3.41 -6.32
N LEU A 49 -3.04 -3.83 -7.48
CA LEU A 49 -2.63 -2.91 -8.54
C LEU A 49 -3.81 -2.13 -9.10
N LYS A 50 -4.97 -2.77 -9.31
CA LYS A 50 -6.20 -2.09 -9.73
C LYS A 50 -6.66 -1.05 -8.71
N HIS A 51 -6.70 -1.43 -7.43
CA HIS A 51 -7.06 -0.54 -6.34
C HIS A 51 -6.12 0.67 -6.26
N PHE A 52 -4.82 0.46 -6.46
CA PHE A 52 -3.85 1.54 -6.49
C PHE A 52 -4.07 2.49 -7.67
N ILE A 53 -4.40 1.96 -8.85
CA ILE A 53 -4.72 2.77 -10.04
C ILE A 53 -5.98 3.62 -9.80
N GLU A 54 -7.03 3.04 -9.23
CA GLU A 54 -8.28 3.76 -8.91
C GLU A 54 -8.03 4.88 -7.89
N LYS A 55 -7.40 4.56 -6.76
CA LYS A 55 -7.06 5.55 -5.73
C LYS A 55 -6.09 6.61 -6.24
N GLY A 56 -5.10 6.21 -7.04
CA GLY A 56 -4.14 7.13 -7.60
C GLY A 56 -4.76 8.09 -8.62
N LYS A 57 -5.80 7.66 -9.35
CA LYS A 57 -6.59 8.55 -10.21
C LYS A 57 -7.37 9.59 -9.39
N GLU A 58 -8.04 9.18 -8.33
CA GLU A 58 -8.76 10.09 -7.43
C GLU A 58 -7.81 11.12 -6.80
N ALA A 59 -6.69 10.64 -6.23
CA ALA A 59 -5.66 11.51 -5.66
C ALA A 59 -5.04 12.44 -6.72
N MET A 60 -4.89 11.98 -7.96
CA MET A 60 -4.36 12.82 -9.05
C MET A 60 -5.28 14.00 -9.34
N ASP A 61 -6.60 13.81 -9.37
CA ASP A 61 -7.54 14.89 -9.60
C ASP A 61 -7.47 15.95 -8.48
N GLU A 62 -7.37 15.53 -7.23
CA GLU A 62 -7.20 16.42 -6.07
C GLU A 62 -5.88 17.19 -6.10
N ILE A 63 -4.77 16.51 -6.40
CA ILE A 63 -3.43 17.12 -6.44
C ILE A 63 -3.33 18.09 -7.63
N ILE A 64 -3.96 17.79 -8.77
CA ILE A 64 -4.03 18.73 -9.89
C ILE A 64 -4.81 19.99 -9.49
N HIS A 65 -5.90 19.85 -8.75
CA HIS A 65 -6.66 20.98 -8.25
C HIS A 65 -5.79 21.85 -7.33
N LEU A 66 -5.14 21.25 -6.34
CA LEU A 66 -4.22 21.94 -5.44
C LEU A 66 -3.05 22.61 -6.17
N ALA A 67 -2.46 21.93 -7.16
CA ALA A 67 -1.36 22.48 -7.96
C ALA A 67 -1.78 23.72 -8.76
N LYS A 68 -3.03 23.76 -9.21
CA LYS A 68 -3.61 24.95 -9.87
C LYS A 68 -3.84 26.10 -8.89
N GLU A 69 -4.27 25.84 -7.67
CA GLU A 69 -4.49 26.88 -6.65
C GLU A 69 -3.17 27.52 -6.19
N VAL A 70 -2.12 26.73 -6.02
CA VAL A 70 -0.83 27.20 -5.50
C VAL A 70 0.03 27.84 -6.61
N GLU A 71 -0.28 27.58 -7.88
CA GLU A 71 0.46 28.07 -9.07
C GLU A 71 1.98 27.85 -9.01
N SER A 72 2.43 26.84 -8.26
CA SER A 72 3.86 26.59 -8.04
C SER A 72 4.43 25.60 -9.05
N PRO A 73 5.56 25.91 -9.72
CA PRO A 73 6.25 24.97 -10.60
C PRO A 73 6.57 23.63 -9.91
N ARG A 74 6.83 23.67 -8.60
CA ARG A 74 7.11 22.46 -7.82
C ARG A 74 5.88 21.57 -7.67
N ALA A 75 4.69 22.14 -7.55
CA ALA A 75 3.44 21.38 -7.44
C ALA A 75 3.15 20.60 -8.74
N TYR A 76 3.36 21.23 -9.89
CA TYR A 76 3.22 20.56 -11.19
C TYR A 76 4.26 19.45 -11.41
N GLU A 77 5.47 19.59 -10.87
CA GLU A 77 6.47 18.52 -10.91
C GLU A 77 6.01 17.28 -10.11
N VAL A 78 5.44 17.50 -8.92
CA VAL A 78 4.89 16.40 -8.09
C VAL A 78 3.71 15.72 -8.79
N VAL A 79 2.83 16.49 -9.45
CA VAL A 79 1.78 15.92 -10.32
C VAL A 79 2.40 15.06 -11.42
N GLY A 80 3.45 15.55 -12.10
CA GLY A 80 4.15 14.78 -13.13
C GLY A 80 4.76 13.48 -12.59
N GLN A 81 5.30 13.51 -11.38
CA GLN A 81 5.81 12.31 -10.70
C GLN A 81 4.68 11.32 -10.39
N LEU A 82 3.54 11.80 -9.88
CA LEU A 82 2.37 10.95 -9.62
C LEU A 82 1.85 10.29 -10.90
N ILE A 83 1.72 11.05 -11.99
CA ILE A 83 1.31 10.51 -13.31
C ILE A 83 2.29 9.42 -13.77
N LYS A 84 3.60 9.65 -13.59
CA LYS A 84 4.62 8.66 -13.93
C LYS A 84 4.45 7.39 -13.12
N THR A 85 4.29 7.49 -11.80
CA THR A 85 4.06 6.33 -10.93
C THR A 85 2.79 5.58 -11.33
N LEU A 86 1.70 6.28 -11.65
CA LEU A 86 0.46 5.65 -12.10
C LEU A 86 0.63 4.92 -13.44
N SER A 87 1.41 5.49 -14.35
CA SER A 87 1.78 4.87 -15.62
C SER A 87 2.62 3.61 -15.42
N GLU A 88 3.55 3.63 -14.47
CA GLU A 88 4.37 2.47 -14.09
C GLU A 88 3.51 1.36 -13.48
N THR A 89 2.61 1.68 -12.54
CA THR A 89 1.67 0.70 -11.96
C THR A 89 0.77 0.05 -13.02
N ASN A 90 0.31 0.82 -14.01
CA ASN A 90 -0.44 0.28 -15.14
C ASN A 90 0.39 -0.72 -15.98
N LYS A 91 1.69 -0.44 -16.18
CA LYS A 91 2.59 -1.38 -16.87
C LYS A 91 2.81 -2.63 -16.05
N ASP A 92 3.03 -2.48 -14.73
CA ASP A 92 3.22 -3.61 -13.82
C ASP A 92 2.00 -4.54 -13.83
N LEU A 93 0.78 -3.99 -13.92
CA LEU A 93 -0.45 -4.78 -14.06
C LEU A 93 -0.48 -5.61 -15.36
N LEU A 94 -0.02 -5.02 -16.47
CA LEU A 94 0.08 -5.72 -17.75
C LEU A 94 1.16 -6.80 -17.72
N ASP A 95 2.31 -6.50 -17.11
CA ASP A 95 3.43 -7.43 -17.04
C ASP A 95 3.16 -8.58 -16.07
N LEU A 96 2.44 -8.34 -14.98
CA LEU A 96 1.92 -9.39 -14.09
C LEU A 96 1.08 -10.41 -14.88
N SER A 97 0.17 -9.91 -15.72
CA SER A 97 -0.69 -10.76 -16.56
C SER A 97 0.12 -11.63 -17.54
N LYS A 98 1.22 -11.09 -18.10
CA LYS A 98 2.13 -11.85 -18.97
C LYS A 98 2.89 -12.91 -18.20
N LYS A 99 3.50 -12.56 -17.07
CA LYS A 99 4.30 -13.47 -16.23
C LYS A 99 3.48 -14.68 -15.80
N VAL A 100 2.23 -14.49 -15.38
CA VAL A 100 1.36 -15.61 -14.99
C VAL A 100 1.02 -16.51 -16.16
N LYS A 101 0.80 -15.94 -17.35
CA LYS A 101 0.59 -16.75 -18.56
C LYS A 101 1.83 -17.58 -18.91
N GLU A 102 3.02 -17.00 -18.81
CA GLU A 102 4.28 -17.71 -19.05
C GLU A 102 4.55 -18.81 -18.02
N LEU A 103 4.23 -18.57 -16.74
CA LEU A 103 4.37 -19.57 -15.69
C LEU A 103 3.45 -20.77 -15.94
N LYS A 104 2.17 -20.52 -16.25
CA LYS A 104 1.20 -21.59 -16.57
C LYS A 104 1.63 -22.42 -17.79
N GLN A 105 2.15 -21.79 -18.83
CA GLN A 105 2.65 -22.50 -20.02
C GLN A 105 3.86 -23.39 -19.71
N LYS A 106 4.77 -22.95 -18.84
CA LYS A 106 5.94 -23.75 -18.43
C LYS A 106 5.57 -24.94 -17.54
N ASP A 107 4.49 -24.83 -16.77
CA ASP A 107 3.98 -25.94 -15.97
C ASP A 107 3.28 -26.99 -16.85
N GLU A 108 2.59 -26.57 -17.91
CA GLU A 108 2.01 -27.47 -18.93
C GLU A 108 3.08 -28.22 -19.73
N GLU A 109 4.21 -27.57 -20.10
CA GLU A 109 5.33 -28.25 -20.80
C GLU A 109 6.10 -29.25 -19.92
N LYS A 110 5.94 -29.19 -18.59
CA LYS A 110 6.62 -30.09 -17.64
C LYS A 110 5.82 -31.32 -17.24
N GLN A 111 4.56 -31.45 -17.67
CA GLN A 111 3.76 -32.65 -17.47
C GLN A 111 3.73 -33.49 -18.76
N PRO A 112 4.48 -34.61 -18.83
CA PRO A 112 4.39 -35.59 -19.93
C PRO A 112 3.13 -36.45 -19.84
#